data_AF-A0A445CDG0-F1
#
_entry.id   AF-A0A445CDG0-F1
#
_cell.length_a   1.000
_cell.length_b   1.000
_cell.length_c   1.000
_cell.angle_alpha   90.00
_cell.angle_beta   90.00
_cell.angle_gamma   90.00
#
_symmetry.space_group_name_H-M   'P 1'
#
loop_
_entity.id
_entity.type
_entity.pdbx_description
1 polymer ?
#
loop_
_entity_poly.entity_id
_entity_poly.type
_entity_poly.pdbx_seq_one_letter_code
_entity_poly.pdbx_strand_id
1 'polypeptide(L)'
;MQRKAVLPLRDAKSSNANQMKALCGKEALVKLLRWHFGEASVLFSQVAKGLRNDTGLKLGIPMSDRIYVMAEWVTASKISRDPPTDSNEKYARPVLGGSTLPYPRRGRTGRPPTNKDPKSEKWSDFVYLPRDEAFGHLKSSDFLTYGLKSVAQDVMPVLTDAFDANILTLEFGDFAEVDKLYTGGITLPTNFLSKFSPLPVLKEILRTDGEQFLKYPPPKVMQVNKSAWMTDEKFSRETLAGVNPNVIKSLEEFPPGSKLDSKVYGDHTSTMKKEHLEPNLGGLTVEQVILLLRRRNCSYLRRINSSKTKAYATRTIFFLKDDGTLKPLAIELSKPHPQREEHGPVSDVYLPTYEGVEGYI
;
A
#
# COMPACT_ATOMS: atom_id res chain seq x y z
N MET A 1 -18.18 -69.19 -34.02
CA MET A 1 -17.08 -69.67 -34.89
C MET A 1 -15.95 -68.65 -34.90
N GLN A 2 -14.74 -69.17 -34.70
CA GLN A 2 -13.37 -68.65 -34.73
C GLN A 2 -13.02 -67.25 -35.30
N ARG A 3 -12.20 -66.55 -34.51
CA ARG A 3 -11.01 -65.69 -34.78
C ARG A 3 -10.61 -65.42 -36.25
N LYS A 4 -10.23 -64.16 -36.55
CA LYS A 4 -8.82 -63.67 -36.66
C LYS A 4 -8.74 -62.18 -37.01
N ALA A 5 -7.77 -61.50 -36.37
CA ALA A 5 -7.37 -60.11 -36.57
C ALA A 5 -6.34 -59.96 -37.71
N VAL A 6 -6.27 -58.79 -38.35
CA VAL A 6 -5.02 -58.15 -38.87
C VAL A 6 -5.25 -56.62 -39.01
N LEU A 7 -4.41 -55.81 -38.36
CA LEU A 7 -4.06 -54.41 -38.72
C LEU A 7 -2.76 -54.48 -39.55
N PRO A 8 -2.46 -53.58 -40.53
CA PRO A 8 -1.88 -52.28 -40.17
C PRO A 8 -2.06 -51.07 -41.15
N LEU A 9 -1.92 -49.87 -40.56
CA LEU A 9 -1.39 -48.57 -41.03
C LEU A 9 -1.04 -48.35 -42.53
N ARG A 10 -1.55 -47.25 -43.13
CA ARG A 10 -0.75 -46.18 -43.80
C ARG A 10 -1.57 -45.00 -44.33
N ASP A 11 -0.89 -43.85 -44.35
CA ASP A 11 -1.26 -42.50 -44.78
C ASP A 11 -1.75 -42.34 -46.23
N ALA A 12 -2.64 -41.36 -46.47
CA ALA A 12 -2.59 -40.35 -47.55
C ALA A 12 -3.89 -39.51 -47.52
N LYS A 13 -3.86 -38.29 -46.99
CA LYS A 13 -3.64 -37.01 -47.69
C LYS A 13 -4.75 -36.56 -48.67
N SER A 14 -5.14 -35.31 -48.43
CA SER A 14 -5.49 -34.25 -49.38
C SER A 14 -6.76 -34.37 -50.20
N SER A 15 -7.77 -33.59 -49.83
CA SER A 15 -8.64 -32.95 -50.84
C SER A 15 -9.23 -31.59 -50.43
N ASN A 16 -9.28 -31.19 -49.15
CA ASN A 16 -10.01 -29.96 -48.78
C ASN A 16 -9.16 -28.76 -48.33
N ALA A 17 -7.83 -28.83 -48.40
CA ALA A 17 -6.95 -27.74 -47.95
C ALA A 17 -6.53 -26.75 -49.06
N ASN A 18 -6.77 -27.07 -50.33
CA ASN A 18 -6.29 -26.27 -51.46
C ASN A 18 -7.34 -25.33 -52.07
N GLN A 19 -8.63 -25.44 -51.72
CA GLN A 19 -9.66 -24.51 -52.21
C GLN A 19 -9.88 -23.28 -51.31
N MET A 20 -9.40 -23.28 -50.05
CA MET A 20 -9.52 -22.12 -49.14
C MET A 20 -8.31 -21.16 -49.18
N LYS A 21 -7.32 -21.43 -50.03
CA LYS A 21 -6.10 -20.60 -50.16
C LYS A 21 -6.15 -19.53 -51.26
N ALA A 22 -7.25 -19.43 -52.02
CA ALA A 22 -7.33 -18.54 -53.18
C ALA A 22 -7.99 -17.16 -52.90
N LEU A 23 -8.46 -16.86 -51.68
CA LEU A 23 -9.24 -15.63 -51.42
C LEU A 23 -8.79 -14.76 -50.23
N CYS A 24 -7.63 -15.02 -49.61
CA CYS A 24 -7.10 -14.13 -48.58
C CYS A 24 -5.66 -13.69 -48.89
N GLY A 25 -5.50 -12.40 -49.17
CA GLY A 25 -4.22 -11.74 -49.37
C GLY A 25 -3.26 -11.94 -48.19
N LYS A 26 -1.96 -12.00 -48.53
CA LYS A 26 -0.82 -12.39 -47.68
C LYS A 26 -0.53 -11.49 -46.46
N GLU A 27 -1.40 -10.55 -46.09
CA GLU A 27 -1.19 -9.66 -44.92
C GLU A 27 -2.03 -10.05 -43.69
N ALA A 28 -2.95 -11.01 -43.77
CA ALA A 28 -3.88 -11.33 -42.68
C ALA A 28 -3.55 -12.58 -41.84
N LEU A 29 -2.35 -13.16 -41.96
CA LEU A 29 -2.00 -14.44 -41.33
C LEU A 29 -0.90 -14.32 -40.27
N VAL A 30 -1.04 -13.35 -39.36
CA VAL A 30 -0.39 -13.42 -38.05
C VAL A 30 -1.06 -14.57 -37.28
N LYS A 31 -0.46 -15.76 -37.38
CA LYS A 31 -0.85 -16.98 -36.69
C LYS A 31 -1.03 -16.74 -35.19
N LEU A 32 -2.28 -16.75 -34.73
CA LEU A 32 -2.65 -17.01 -33.34
C LEU A 32 -2.47 -18.50 -33.04
N LEU A 33 -1.23 -18.96 -32.91
CA LEU A 33 -0.93 -20.28 -32.34
C LEU A 33 -0.76 -20.09 -30.82
N ARG A 34 -1.75 -20.55 -30.04
CA ARG A 34 -1.66 -20.62 -28.57
C ARG A 34 -1.42 -22.07 -28.18
N TRP A 35 -0.32 -22.33 -27.49
CA TRP A 35 0.05 -23.65 -27.00
C TRP A 35 -0.54 -23.85 -25.60
N HIS A 36 -1.06 -25.04 -25.34
CA HIS A 36 -1.51 -25.48 -24.03
C HIS A 36 -0.81 -26.80 -23.71
N PHE A 37 -0.24 -26.89 -22.52
CA PHE A 37 0.33 -28.12 -22.00
C PHE A 37 -0.72 -28.84 -21.14
N GLY A 38 -0.63 -30.18 -21.06
CA GLY A 38 -1.43 -30.95 -20.08
C GLY A 38 -0.98 -30.65 -18.65
N GLU A 39 -1.74 -31.12 -17.66
CA GLU A 39 -1.56 -30.79 -16.23
C GLU A 39 -0.34 -31.46 -15.56
N ALA A 40 0.48 -32.19 -16.30
CA ALA A 40 1.64 -32.88 -15.76
C ALA A 40 2.76 -31.89 -15.40
N SER A 41 3.23 -31.93 -14.15
CA SER A 41 4.43 -31.23 -13.70
C SER A 41 5.68 -31.98 -14.17
N VAL A 42 6.51 -31.34 -14.99
CA VAL A 42 7.71 -31.94 -15.58
C VAL A 42 8.91 -31.01 -15.35
N LEU A 43 10.03 -31.56 -14.88
CA LEU A 43 11.27 -30.79 -14.75
C LEU A 43 11.85 -30.49 -16.13
N PHE A 44 12.54 -29.36 -16.30
CA PHE A 44 13.16 -29.00 -17.58
C PHE A 44 14.10 -30.09 -18.13
N SER A 45 14.76 -30.85 -17.25
CA SER A 45 15.60 -32.00 -17.60
C SER A 45 14.85 -33.16 -18.25
N GLN A 46 13.54 -33.24 -18.06
CA GLN A 46 12.64 -34.27 -18.58
C GLN A 46 11.85 -33.79 -19.81
N VAL A 47 11.99 -32.51 -20.18
CA VAL A 47 11.32 -31.91 -21.35
C VAL A 47 12.12 -32.26 -22.61
N ALA A 48 11.44 -32.85 -23.61
CA ALA A 48 12.07 -33.16 -24.90
C ALA A 48 12.67 -31.91 -25.57
N LYS A 49 13.83 -32.06 -26.22
CA LYS A 49 14.73 -31.02 -26.81
C LYS A 49 14.12 -30.00 -27.82
N GLY A 50 12.80 -29.91 -27.96
CA GLY A 50 12.11 -29.14 -29.01
C GLY A 50 11.58 -27.74 -28.64
N LEU A 51 11.65 -27.31 -27.37
CA LEU A 51 11.09 -26.01 -26.95
C LEU A 51 12.16 -24.91 -26.94
N ARG A 52 12.13 -24.00 -27.92
CA ARG A 52 12.93 -22.75 -27.89
C ARG A 52 12.14 -21.63 -27.23
N ASN A 53 12.83 -20.83 -26.41
CA ASN A 53 12.28 -19.66 -25.73
C ASN A 53 12.11 -18.47 -26.69
N ASP A 54 10.90 -17.94 -26.80
CA ASP A 54 10.59 -16.67 -27.47
C ASP A 54 10.23 -15.62 -26.40
N THR A 55 11.23 -14.97 -25.80
CA THR A 55 10.99 -13.72 -25.05
C THR A 55 11.06 -12.57 -26.04
N GLY A 56 9.96 -12.35 -26.76
CA GLY A 56 9.86 -11.28 -27.75
C GLY A 56 10.01 -9.89 -27.11
N LEU A 57 11.06 -9.16 -27.49
CA LEU A 57 11.23 -7.74 -27.18
C LEU A 57 10.36 -6.93 -28.17
N LYS A 58 9.13 -6.57 -27.78
CA LYS A 58 8.29 -5.68 -28.60
C LYS A 58 8.29 -4.26 -28.02
N LEU A 59 8.56 -3.29 -28.90
CA LEU A 59 8.31 -1.86 -28.67
C LEU A 59 6.84 -1.61 -28.96
N GLY A 60 6.04 -1.48 -27.90
CA GLY A 60 4.58 -1.36 -27.96
C GLY A 60 3.90 -2.65 -27.50
N ILE A 61 3.10 -2.57 -26.44
CA ILE A 61 2.50 -3.72 -25.78
C ILE A 61 0.97 -3.67 -25.93
N PRO A 62 0.37 -4.37 -26.91
CA PRO A 62 -1.08 -4.49 -27.03
C PRO A 62 -1.72 -5.25 -25.86
N MET A 63 -3.02 -5.00 -25.64
CA MET A 63 -3.78 -5.52 -24.49
C MET A 63 -3.89 -7.07 -24.45
N SER A 64 -3.68 -7.74 -25.58
CA SER A 64 -3.66 -9.21 -25.68
C SER A 64 -2.33 -9.85 -25.28
N ASP A 65 -1.29 -9.05 -25.01
CA ASP A 65 0.05 -9.56 -24.77
C ASP A 65 0.18 -10.25 -23.42
N ARG A 66 1.05 -11.26 -23.41
CA ARG A 66 1.44 -12.03 -22.22
C ARG A 66 2.94 -11.94 -22.02
N ILE A 67 3.44 -10.72 -22.19
CA ILE A 67 4.86 -10.40 -22.13
C ILE A 67 5.20 -10.00 -20.70
N TYR A 68 6.08 -10.78 -20.07
CA TYR A 68 6.67 -10.48 -18.76
C TYR A 68 8.06 -9.92 -18.97
N VAL A 69 8.19 -8.60 -18.78
CA VAL A 69 9.48 -7.91 -18.81
C VAL A 69 9.52 -7.01 -17.59
N MET A 70 10.66 -6.95 -16.92
CA MET A 70 10.86 -6.03 -15.81
C MET A 70 11.21 -4.64 -16.35
N ALA A 71 10.56 -3.60 -15.84
CA ALA A 71 11.06 -2.24 -16.02
C ALA A 71 12.16 -1.98 -15.00
N GLU A 72 13.23 -1.37 -15.47
CA GLU A 72 14.41 -1.06 -14.65
C GLU A 72 14.12 -0.04 -13.54
N TRP A 73 13.06 0.76 -13.69
CA TRP A 73 12.81 1.93 -12.87
C TRP A 73 11.31 2.12 -12.54
N VAL A 74 11.02 2.55 -11.32
CA VAL A 74 9.70 3.04 -10.89
C VAL A 74 9.73 4.56 -10.92
N THR A 75 9.07 5.14 -11.91
CA THR A 75 8.94 6.60 -12.04
C THR A 75 7.64 7.00 -11.37
N ALA A 76 7.72 7.96 -10.45
CA ALA A 76 6.56 8.33 -9.64
C ALA A 76 5.55 9.25 -10.36
N SER A 77 5.72 9.50 -11.67
CA SER A 77 4.61 9.86 -12.57
C SER A 77 3.46 8.83 -12.55
N LYS A 78 3.75 7.60 -12.11
CA LYS A 78 2.77 6.52 -11.88
C LYS A 78 2.15 6.53 -10.47
N ILE A 79 2.69 7.32 -9.55
CA ILE A 79 2.27 7.42 -8.13
C ILE A 79 1.52 8.76 -7.87
N SER A 80 1.58 9.71 -8.81
CA SER A 80 0.88 10.99 -8.71
C SER A 80 -0.61 10.86 -9.09
N ARG A 81 -1.45 11.55 -8.32
CA ARG A 81 -2.92 11.54 -8.33
C ARG A 81 -3.54 12.30 -9.52
N ASP A 82 -2.87 13.35 -9.97
CA ASP A 82 -3.30 14.16 -11.12
C ASP A 82 -2.52 13.73 -12.35
N PRO A 83 -3.09 13.82 -13.58
CA PRO A 83 -2.30 13.68 -14.78
C PRO A 83 -1.17 14.71 -14.64
N PRO A 84 0.11 14.31 -14.58
CA PRO A 84 1.17 15.27 -14.78
C PRO A 84 0.92 15.78 -16.20
N THR A 85 0.28 16.94 -16.32
CA THR A 85 0.59 17.78 -17.46
C THR A 85 2.10 17.85 -17.41
N ASP A 86 2.77 17.55 -18.52
CA ASP A 86 4.22 17.61 -18.60
C ASP A 86 4.74 18.97 -18.07
N SER A 87 3.87 19.98 -17.92
CA SER A 87 4.11 21.31 -17.36
C SER A 87 4.31 21.46 -15.84
N ASN A 88 3.70 20.67 -14.92
CA ASN A 88 3.71 21.04 -13.49
C ASN A 88 4.80 20.35 -12.65
N GLU A 89 5.87 21.10 -12.36
CA GLU A 89 7.05 20.65 -11.59
C GLU A 89 6.72 20.15 -10.17
N LYS A 90 5.59 20.57 -9.59
CA LYS A 90 5.12 20.11 -8.28
C LYS A 90 4.89 18.59 -8.21
N TYR A 91 4.60 17.96 -9.35
CA TYR A 91 4.38 16.52 -9.45
C TYR A 91 5.62 15.74 -9.88
N ALA A 92 6.76 16.42 -10.10
CA ALA A 92 8.02 15.74 -10.32
C ALA A 92 8.39 14.91 -9.08
N ARG A 93 8.87 13.69 -9.32
CA ARG A 93 9.24 12.75 -8.27
C ARG A 93 10.51 12.00 -8.69
N PRO A 94 11.38 11.64 -7.74
CA PRO A 94 12.57 10.90 -8.07
C PRO A 94 12.24 9.51 -8.60
N VAL A 95 13.11 9.00 -9.46
CA VAL A 95 13.05 7.63 -9.94
C VAL A 95 13.50 6.68 -8.83
N LEU A 96 12.67 5.68 -8.50
CA LEU A 96 13.00 4.64 -7.54
C LEU A 96 13.53 3.40 -8.27
N GLY A 97 14.71 2.93 -7.89
CA GLY A 97 15.48 1.89 -8.56
C GLY A 97 16.97 2.24 -8.61
N GLY A 98 17.81 1.29 -9.01
CA GLY A 98 19.26 1.46 -9.13
C GLY A 98 20.00 1.58 -7.79
N SER A 99 21.11 2.33 -7.78
CA SER A 99 22.02 2.43 -6.63
C SER A 99 21.67 3.54 -5.63
N THR A 100 21.19 4.70 -6.11
CA THR A 100 20.92 5.87 -5.25
C THR A 100 19.65 5.73 -4.41
N LEU A 101 18.58 5.18 -5.00
CA LEU A 101 17.30 4.92 -4.31
C LEU A 101 16.87 3.48 -4.60
N PRO A 102 17.48 2.49 -3.92
CA PRO A 102 17.23 1.09 -4.23
C PRO A 102 15.75 0.75 -4.03
N TYR A 103 15.15 0.13 -5.04
CA TYR A 103 13.75 -0.26 -5.02
C TYR A 103 13.54 -1.51 -5.89
N PRO A 104 12.62 -2.42 -5.50
CA PRO A 104 12.27 -3.56 -6.33
C PRO A 104 11.87 -3.15 -7.74
N ARG A 105 12.27 -3.96 -8.72
CA ARG A 105 11.80 -3.80 -10.10
C ARG A 105 10.30 -4.10 -10.17
N ARG A 106 9.65 -3.60 -11.22
CA ARG A 106 8.21 -3.81 -11.48
C ARG A 106 7.98 -4.37 -12.88
N GLY A 107 6.77 -4.82 -13.19
CA GLY A 107 6.36 -5.13 -14.55
C GLY A 107 6.48 -3.93 -15.50
N ARG A 108 7.06 -4.13 -16.69
CA ARG A 108 7.21 -3.14 -17.75
C ARG A 108 5.86 -2.88 -18.41
N THR A 109 5.57 -1.60 -18.59
CA THR A 109 4.35 -1.11 -19.25
C THR A 109 4.57 -0.61 -20.67
N GLY A 110 5.82 -0.29 -21.03
CA GLY A 110 6.19 0.06 -22.40
C GLY A 110 5.68 1.41 -22.90
N ARG A 111 5.19 2.30 -22.02
CA ARG A 111 4.78 3.65 -22.44
C ARG A 111 6.01 4.51 -22.72
N PRO A 112 5.90 5.49 -23.63
CA PRO A 112 7.01 6.38 -23.95
C PRO A 112 7.39 7.24 -22.74
N PRO A 113 8.61 7.82 -22.74
CA PRO A 113 9.00 8.81 -21.74
C PRO A 113 8.17 10.10 -21.84
N THR A 114 8.18 10.91 -20.79
CA THR A 114 7.60 12.27 -20.80
C THR A 114 8.45 13.21 -21.65
N ASN A 115 7.87 14.31 -22.11
CA ASN A 115 8.60 15.29 -22.93
C ASN A 115 9.67 16.05 -22.13
N LYS A 116 9.47 16.26 -20.83
CA LYS A 116 10.40 17.02 -19.97
C LYS A 116 11.46 16.17 -19.30
N ASP A 117 11.12 14.94 -18.91
CA ASP A 117 12.05 14.02 -18.25
C ASP A 117 12.09 12.67 -18.99
N PRO A 118 13.16 12.41 -19.77
CA PRO A 118 13.37 11.15 -20.48
C PRO A 118 13.43 9.92 -19.57
N LYS A 119 13.72 10.11 -18.27
CA LYS A 119 13.76 9.01 -17.30
C LYS A 119 12.40 8.67 -16.73
N SER A 120 11.39 9.53 -16.93
CA SER A 120 10.03 9.36 -16.43
C SER A 120 9.08 8.86 -17.50
N GLU A 121 8.27 7.85 -17.18
CA GLU A 121 7.27 7.30 -18.10
C GLU A 121 6.02 8.21 -18.18
N LYS A 122 5.48 8.39 -19.40
CA LYS A 122 4.28 9.19 -19.66
C LYS A 122 3.04 8.61 -18.98
N TRP A 123 2.18 9.51 -18.51
CA TRP A 123 0.91 9.15 -17.89
C TRP A 123 -0.11 8.61 -18.90
N SER A 124 -0.97 7.70 -18.45
CA SER A 124 -2.07 7.12 -19.22
C SER A 124 -3.14 6.58 -18.26
N ASP A 125 -4.40 6.65 -18.67
CA ASP A 125 -5.55 6.07 -17.96
C ASP A 125 -5.48 4.54 -17.81
N PHE A 126 -4.64 3.90 -18.62
CA PHE A 126 -4.43 2.47 -18.64
C PHE A 126 -2.99 2.10 -18.26
N VAL A 127 -2.88 1.08 -17.41
CA VAL A 127 -1.62 0.48 -16.99
C VAL A 127 -1.60 -0.96 -17.50
N TYR A 128 -0.73 -1.25 -18.47
CA TYR A 128 -0.59 -2.60 -19.00
C TYR A 128 -0.20 -3.60 -17.89
N LEU A 129 -0.91 -4.73 -17.90
CA LEU A 129 -0.60 -5.96 -17.18
C LEU A 129 -0.69 -7.11 -18.20
N PRO A 130 0.15 -8.15 -18.10
CA PRO A 130 0.02 -9.34 -18.92
C PRO A 130 -1.42 -9.87 -18.88
N ARG A 131 -1.97 -10.29 -20.03
CA ARG A 131 -3.42 -10.54 -20.18
C ARG A 131 -3.99 -11.52 -19.17
N ASP A 132 -3.21 -12.53 -18.78
CA ASP A 132 -3.60 -13.57 -17.83
C ASP A 132 -3.52 -13.08 -16.36
N GLU A 133 -2.76 -12.02 -16.07
CA GLU A 133 -2.73 -11.31 -14.76
C GLU A 133 -3.87 -10.29 -14.63
N ALA A 134 -4.42 -9.84 -15.77
CA ALA A 134 -5.59 -8.97 -15.81
C ALA A 134 -6.87 -9.81 -15.61
N PHE A 135 -7.18 -10.12 -14.35
CA PHE A 135 -8.34 -10.91 -13.93
C PHE A 135 -9.65 -10.43 -14.57
N GLY A 136 -10.50 -11.37 -14.98
CA GLY A 136 -11.80 -11.10 -15.58
C GLY A 136 -12.87 -10.63 -14.59
N HIS A 137 -13.88 -9.93 -15.10
CA HIS A 137 -14.92 -9.22 -14.32
C HIS A 137 -15.88 -10.09 -13.50
N LEU A 138 -15.83 -11.42 -13.59
CA LEU A 138 -16.73 -12.30 -12.81
C LEU A 138 -16.48 -12.24 -11.29
N LYS A 139 -15.41 -11.55 -10.85
CA LYS A 139 -15.11 -11.23 -9.44
C LYS A 139 -14.79 -9.74 -9.24
N SER A 140 -15.39 -8.84 -10.03
CA SER A 140 -15.01 -7.40 -10.02
C SER A 140 -15.33 -6.66 -8.71
N SER A 141 -16.21 -7.20 -7.85
CA SER A 141 -16.39 -6.73 -6.46
C SER A 141 -15.11 -6.88 -5.62
N ASP A 142 -14.30 -7.91 -5.89
CA ASP A 142 -13.09 -8.21 -5.12
C ASP A 142 -11.90 -7.30 -5.48
N PHE A 143 -12.00 -6.49 -6.55
CA PHE A 143 -10.85 -5.74 -7.05
C PHE A 143 -10.74 -4.35 -6.42
N LEU A 144 -10.05 -4.29 -5.28
CA LEU A 144 -9.68 -3.07 -4.57
C LEU A 144 -9.04 -2.00 -5.46
N THR A 145 -8.33 -2.35 -6.54
CA THR A 145 -7.64 -1.35 -7.38
C THR A 145 -8.59 -0.55 -8.28
N TYR A 146 -9.68 -1.16 -8.77
CA TYR A 146 -10.75 -0.40 -9.45
C TYR A 146 -11.48 0.46 -8.41
N GLY A 147 -11.74 -0.07 -7.21
CA GLY A 147 -12.27 0.70 -6.09
C GLY A 147 -11.42 1.92 -5.73
N LEU A 148 -10.10 1.77 -5.59
CA LEU A 148 -9.16 2.87 -5.32
C LEU A 148 -9.17 3.94 -6.42
N LYS A 149 -9.18 3.52 -7.70
CA LYS A 149 -9.28 4.45 -8.84
C LYS A 149 -10.59 5.23 -8.80
N SER A 150 -11.70 4.53 -8.57
CA SER A 150 -13.04 5.11 -8.50
C SER A 150 -13.23 6.03 -7.28
N VAL A 151 -12.68 5.69 -6.12
CA VAL A 151 -12.68 6.62 -4.97
C VAL A 151 -11.94 7.91 -5.32
N ALA A 152 -10.75 7.80 -5.92
CA ALA A 152 -9.95 8.97 -6.25
C ALA A 152 -10.59 9.87 -7.33
N GLN A 153 -11.24 9.27 -8.34
CA GLN A 153 -11.81 9.99 -9.48
C GLN A 153 -13.25 10.47 -9.24
N ASP A 154 -14.06 9.69 -8.50
CA ASP A 154 -15.51 9.92 -8.40
C ASP A 154 -15.94 10.41 -7.00
N VAL A 155 -15.31 9.97 -5.92
CA VAL A 155 -15.66 10.40 -4.54
C VAL A 155 -15.00 11.73 -4.20
N MET A 156 -13.70 11.88 -4.50
CA MET A 156 -12.94 13.04 -4.07
C MET A 156 -13.46 14.38 -4.62
N PRO A 157 -13.86 14.51 -5.91
CA PRO A 157 -14.42 15.77 -6.40
C PRO A 157 -15.72 16.16 -5.69
N VAL A 158 -16.60 15.19 -5.40
CA VAL A 158 -17.84 15.42 -4.65
C VAL A 158 -17.55 15.95 -3.24
N LEU A 159 -16.54 15.39 -2.58
CA LEU A 159 -16.09 15.88 -1.27
C LEU A 159 -15.51 17.29 -1.37
N THR A 160 -14.64 17.56 -2.35
CA THR A 160 -14.07 18.90 -2.56
C THR A 160 -15.17 19.93 -2.81
N ASP A 161 -16.11 19.66 -3.70
CA ASP A 161 -17.24 20.55 -3.98
C ASP A 161 -18.07 20.80 -2.70
N ALA A 162 -18.27 19.78 -1.86
CA ALA A 162 -19.06 19.90 -0.63
C ALA A 162 -18.34 20.74 0.45
N PHE A 163 -17.01 20.66 0.54
CA PHE A 163 -16.21 21.54 1.39
C PHE A 163 -16.18 22.98 0.85
N ASP A 164 -15.98 23.16 -0.46
CA ASP A 164 -15.95 24.48 -1.10
C ASP A 164 -17.31 25.19 -1.01
N ALA A 165 -18.42 24.44 -1.02
CA ALA A 165 -19.76 24.95 -0.80
C ALA A 165 -20.14 25.16 0.69
N ASN A 166 -19.20 24.93 1.62
CA ASN A 166 -19.42 24.99 3.09
C ASN A 166 -20.55 24.08 3.59
N ILE A 167 -20.83 22.97 2.92
CA ILE A 167 -21.83 21.97 3.36
C ILE A 167 -21.22 21.05 4.42
N LEU A 168 -19.93 20.73 4.27
CA LEU A 168 -19.16 19.97 5.25
C LEU A 168 -18.14 20.87 5.97
N THR A 169 -17.92 20.60 7.25
CA THR A 169 -16.88 21.27 8.03
C THR A 169 -15.52 20.66 7.73
N LEU A 170 -14.51 21.52 7.53
CA LEU A 170 -13.13 21.09 7.23
C LEU A 170 -12.50 20.23 8.35
N GLU A 171 -13.04 20.33 9.57
CA GLU A 171 -12.54 19.65 10.76
C GLU A 171 -13.71 19.01 11.52
N PHE A 172 -13.41 17.93 12.26
CA PHE A 172 -14.33 17.33 13.22
C PHE A 172 -14.23 18.07 14.55
N GLY A 173 -15.37 18.39 15.15
CA GLY A 173 -15.43 19.05 16.46
C GLY A 173 -15.22 18.10 17.64
N ASP A 174 -15.63 16.84 17.51
CA ASP A 174 -15.52 15.83 18.56
C ASP A 174 -15.47 14.39 18.01
N PHE A 175 -15.28 13.40 18.91
CA PHE A 175 -15.28 11.98 18.54
C PHE A 175 -16.67 11.44 18.15
N ALA A 176 -17.77 12.09 18.57
CA ALA A 176 -19.10 11.68 18.18
C ALA A 176 -19.37 11.98 16.70
N GLU A 177 -18.83 13.07 16.15
CA GLU A 177 -18.86 13.36 14.71
C GLU A 177 -18.12 12.29 13.89
N VAL A 178 -17.01 11.76 14.41
CA VAL A 178 -16.33 10.62 13.78
C VAL A 178 -17.18 9.35 13.86
N ASP A 179 -17.86 9.09 14.98
CA ASP A 179 -18.78 7.94 15.14
C ASP A 179 -20.02 8.03 14.21
N LYS A 180 -20.47 9.26 13.87
CA LYS A 180 -21.56 9.47 12.90
C LYS A 180 -21.25 8.87 11.53
N LEU A 181 -19.99 8.84 11.11
CA LEU A 181 -19.57 8.21 9.84
C LEU A 181 -19.93 6.73 9.73
N TYR A 182 -20.08 6.04 10.87
CA TYR A 182 -20.39 4.60 10.91
C TYR A 182 -21.86 4.31 11.26
N THR A 183 -22.52 5.22 11.97
CA THR A 183 -23.90 5.03 12.44
C THR A 183 -24.95 5.62 11.50
N GLY A 184 -24.76 6.88 11.08
CA GLY A 184 -25.72 7.64 10.27
C GLY A 184 -25.19 8.13 8.92
N GLY A 185 -23.88 8.09 8.70
CA GLY A 185 -23.25 8.69 7.53
C GLY A 185 -23.31 10.22 7.54
N ILE A 186 -23.10 10.82 6.37
CA ILE A 186 -23.15 12.26 6.13
C ILE A 186 -24.34 12.56 5.22
N THR A 187 -25.17 13.53 5.59
CA THR A 187 -26.24 14.01 4.72
C THR A 187 -25.69 15.02 3.72
N LEU A 188 -25.71 14.68 2.43
CA LEU A 188 -25.38 15.60 1.35
C LEU A 188 -26.63 15.93 0.52
N PRO A 189 -26.74 17.16 -0.01
CA PRO A 189 -27.83 17.50 -0.92
C PRO A 189 -27.83 16.62 -2.17
N THR A 190 -29.03 16.30 -2.69
CA THR A 190 -29.23 15.31 -3.76
C THR A 190 -28.49 15.64 -5.06
N ASN A 191 -28.24 16.93 -5.35
CA ASN A 191 -27.46 17.39 -6.50
C ASN A 191 -25.96 17.04 -6.43
N PHE A 192 -25.42 16.76 -5.23
CA PHE A 192 -24.06 16.22 -5.06
C PHE A 192 -24.05 14.71 -5.27
N LEU A 193 -25.06 14.01 -4.75
CA LEU A 193 -25.21 12.56 -4.90
C LEU A 193 -25.46 12.14 -6.34
N SER A 194 -26.16 12.95 -7.14
CA SER A 194 -26.40 12.66 -8.56
C SER A 194 -25.14 12.71 -9.43
N LYS A 195 -24.06 13.39 -8.97
CA LYS A 195 -22.75 13.37 -9.65
C LYS A 195 -21.99 12.05 -9.40
N PHE A 196 -22.41 11.29 -8.39
CA PHE A 196 -21.77 10.05 -8.01
C PHE A 196 -22.25 8.90 -8.90
N SER A 197 -21.36 8.34 -9.72
CA SER A 197 -21.69 7.15 -10.50
C SER A 197 -21.82 5.93 -9.57
N PRO A 198 -22.92 5.16 -9.64
CA PRO A 198 -23.17 4.02 -8.77
C PRO A 198 -22.33 2.81 -9.21
N LEU A 199 -21.00 2.92 -9.11
CA LEU A 199 -20.09 1.82 -9.39
C LEU A 199 -20.31 0.71 -8.35
N PRO A 200 -20.40 -0.57 -8.75
CA PRO A 200 -20.69 -1.68 -7.84
C PRO A 200 -19.76 -1.75 -6.61
N VAL A 201 -18.46 -1.54 -6.81
CA VAL A 201 -17.45 -1.56 -5.73
C VAL A 201 -17.66 -0.42 -4.74
N LEU A 202 -18.09 0.75 -5.22
CA LEU A 202 -18.38 1.89 -4.35
C LEU A 202 -19.64 1.68 -3.52
N LYS A 203 -20.66 0.97 -4.03
CA LYS A 203 -21.85 0.61 -3.24
C LYS A 203 -21.54 -0.34 -2.08
N GLU A 204 -20.54 -1.20 -2.23
CA GLU A 204 -20.09 -2.09 -1.15
C GLU A 204 -19.32 -1.35 -0.05
N ILE A 205 -18.49 -0.36 -0.44
CA ILE A 205 -17.67 0.42 0.49
C ILE A 205 -18.50 1.54 1.16
N LEU A 206 -19.34 2.20 0.38
CA LEU A 206 -20.17 3.33 0.75
C LEU A 206 -21.62 2.88 0.62
N ARG A 207 -22.16 2.29 1.69
CA ARG A 207 -23.56 1.88 1.71
C ARG A 207 -24.42 3.15 1.58
N THR A 208 -24.99 3.38 0.40
CA THR A 208 -25.91 4.48 0.16
C THR A 208 -27.33 3.93 0.07
N ASP A 209 -28.20 4.41 0.95
CA ASP A 209 -29.66 4.18 0.91
C ASP A 209 -30.39 5.19 0.01
N GLY A 210 -29.64 6.10 -0.63
CA GLY A 210 -30.13 7.16 -1.51
C GLY A 210 -30.07 8.56 -0.89
N GLU A 211 -29.97 8.64 0.44
CA GLU A 211 -29.95 9.90 1.20
C GLU A 211 -28.70 10.05 2.08
N GLN A 212 -28.18 8.94 2.64
CA GLN A 212 -26.97 8.94 3.47
C GLN A 212 -25.71 8.67 2.63
N PHE A 213 -24.82 9.66 2.55
CA PHE A 213 -23.52 9.55 1.92
C PHE A 213 -22.46 9.01 2.90
N LEU A 214 -21.45 8.27 2.41
CA LEU A 214 -20.31 7.80 3.20
C LEU A 214 -20.65 7.09 4.53
N LYS A 215 -21.69 6.25 4.54
CA LYS A 215 -21.95 5.37 5.68
C LYS A 215 -21.03 4.17 5.65
N TYR A 216 -19.99 4.19 6.48
CA TYR A 216 -19.00 3.13 6.54
C TYR A 216 -19.45 1.98 7.47
N PRO A 217 -19.02 0.74 7.20
CA PRO A 217 -19.20 -0.34 8.16
C PRO A 217 -18.41 -0.04 9.46
N PRO A 218 -18.98 -0.33 10.64
CA PRO A 218 -18.30 -0.05 11.91
C PRO A 218 -17.00 -0.85 12.02
N PRO A 219 -15.86 -0.20 12.33
CA PRO A 219 -14.57 -0.87 12.47
C PRO A 219 -14.62 -1.96 13.54
N LYS A 220 -13.98 -3.10 13.29
CA LYS A 220 -13.98 -4.24 14.22
C LYS A 220 -13.51 -3.86 15.64
N VAL A 221 -12.59 -2.90 15.75
CA VAL A 221 -12.08 -2.43 17.05
C VAL A 221 -13.15 -1.73 17.90
N MET A 222 -14.19 -1.16 17.29
CA MET A 222 -15.26 -0.40 17.96
C MET A 222 -16.57 -1.18 18.12
N GLN A 223 -16.69 -2.38 17.54
CA GLN A 223 -17.97 -3.12 17.50
C GLN A 223 -18.48 -3.55 18.87
N VAL A 224 -17.58 -3.88 19.80
CA VAL A 224 -17.94 -4.32 21.17
C VAL A 224 -17.87 -3.15 22.15
N ASN A 225 -16.80 -2.36 22.09
CA ASN A 225 -16.58 -1.23 22.96
C ASN A 225 -16.01 -0.06 22.15
N LYS A 226 -16.78 1.03 22.04
CA LYS A 226 -16.44 2.20 21.23
C LYS A 226 -15.24 3.00 21.73
N SER A 227 -14.92 2.91 23.02
CA SER A 227 -13.85 3.70 23.65
C SER A 227 -12.60 2.87 23.96
N ALA A 228 -12.62 1.56 23.71
CA ALA A 228 -11.50 0.68 24.05
C ALA A 228 -10.19 1.08 23.38
N TRP A 229 -10.24 1.65 22.17
CA TRP A 229 -9.05 2.08 21.42
C TRP A 229 -8.23 3.18 22.13
N MET A 230 -8.82 3.88 23.11
CA MET A 230 -8.14 4.91 23.91
C MET A 230 -7.36 4.34 25.10
N THR A 231 -7.47 3.04 25.38
CA THR A 231 -6.84 2.42 26.55
C THR A 231 -5.40 2.00 26.27
N ASP A 232 -4.53 2.12 27.27
CA ASP A 232 -3.13 1.69 27.24
C ASP A 232 -3.00 0.19 26.89
N GLU A 233 -3.94 -0.64 27.36
CA GLU A 233 -3.99 -2.06 27.06
C GLU A 233 -4.24 -2.30 25.57
N LYS A 234 -5.17 -1.57 24.94
CA LYS A 234 -5.41 -1.72 23.50
C LYS A 234 -4.27 -1.16 22.68
N PHE A 235 -3.76 0.01 23.03
CA PHE A 235 -2.59 0.60 22.38
C PHE A 235 -1.42 -0.38 22.36
N SER A 236 -1.10 -0.98 23.51
CA SER A 236 -0.01 -1.94 23.65
C SER A 236 -0.30 -3.25 22.93
N ARG A 237 -1.52 -3.79 23.05
CA ARG A 237 -1.92 -5.03 22.36
C ARG A 237 -1.85 -4.92 20.85
N GLU A 238 -2.24 -3.78 20.27
CA GLU A 238 -2.17 -3.56 18.83
C GLU A 238 -0.74 -3.54 18.29
N THR A 239 0.26 -3.31 19.13
CA THR A 239 1.66 -3.45 18.74
C THR A 239 2.09 -4.90 18.49
N LEU A 240 1.37 -5.88 19.03
CA LEU A 240 1.62 -7.32 18.87
C LEU A 240 0.59 -8.03 17.97
N ALA A 241 -0.66 -7.59 18.01
CA ALA A 241 -1.79 -8.26 17.35
C ALA A 241 -2.67 -7.31 16.51
N GLY A 242 -2.19 -6.10 16.24
CA GLY A 242 -2.87 -5.11 15.40
C GLY A 242 -2.44 -5.19 13.94
N VAL A 243 -2.61 -4.09 13.22
CA VAL A 243 -2.32 -4.00 11.78
C VAL A 243 -0.82 -4.09 11.45
N ASN A 244 0.05 -3.70 12.38
CA ASN A 244 1.50 -3.68 12.18
C ASN A 244 2.26 -4.28 13.38
N PRO A 245 2.28 -5.62 13.51
CA PRO A 245 2.86 -6.31 14.65
C PRO A 245 4.38 -6.54 14.56
N ASN A 246 5.00 -6.27 13.40
CA ASN A 246 6.35 -6.73 13.08
C ASN A 246 7.46 -5.69 13.37
N VAL A 247 7.17 -4.66 14.17
CA VAL A 247 8.09 -3.53 14.42
C VAL A 247 8.66 -3.52 15.82
N ILE A 248 7.94 -4.08 16.79
CA ILE A 248 8.37 -4.14 18.19
C ILE A 248 9.58 -5.06 18.34
N LYS A 249 10.51 -4.69 19.23
CA LYS A 249 11.75 -5.44 19.49
C LYS A 249 12.02 -5.52 20.98
N SER A 250 12.76 -6.53 21.40
CA SER A 250 13.33 -6.56 22.75
C SER A 250 14.31 -5.41 22.93
N LEU A 251 14.30 -4.80 24.11
CA LEU A 251 15.26 -3.78 24.51
C LEU A 251 16.36 -4.45 25.33
N GLU A 252 17.55 -4.56 24.74
CA GLU A 252 18.71 -5.21 25.37
C GLU A 252 19.55 -4.24 26.22
N GLU A 253 19.59 -2.96 25.83
CA GLU A 253 20.39 -1.92 26.48
C GLU A 253 19.56 -0.68 26.77
N PHE A 254 19.79 -0.06 27.93
CA PHE A 254 19.12 1.17 28.35
C PHE A 254 20.14 2.26 28.72
N PRO A 255 19.99 3.51 28.24
CA PRO A 255 18.90 4.00 27.39
C PRO A 255 19.01 3.51 25.92
N PRO A 256 17.91 3.49 25.15
CA PRO A 256 17.96 3.07 23.75
C PRO A 256 18.90 3.93 22.90
N GLY A 257 20.01 3.35 22.44
CA GLY A 257 20.96 3.99 21.52
C GLY A 257 20.45 4.08 20.07
N SER A 258 20.96 5.04 19.30
CA SER A 258 20.66 5.20 17.87
C SER A 258 21.76 4.64 16.97
N LYS A 259 21.38 4.15 15.79
CA LYS A 259 22.32 3.71 14.73
C LYS A 259 22.51 4.77 13.64
N LEU A 260 21.94 5.97 13.83
CA LEU A 260 22.11 7.07 12.88
C LEU A 260 23.53 7.64 13.01
N ASP A 261 24.06 8.16 11.90
CA ASP A 261 25.37 8.81 11.90
C ASP A 261 25.31 10.09 12.75
N SER A 262 26.02 10.08 13.87
CA SER A 262 26.06 11.19 14.82
C SER A 262 26.74 12.43 14.26
N LYS A 263 27.56 12.30 13.21
CA LYS A 263 28.17 13.46 12.54
C LYS A 263 27.15 14.25 11.72
N VAL A 264 26.14 13.57 11.16
CA VAL A 264 25.12 14.18 10.32
C VAL A 264 23.93 14.64 11.16
N TYR A 265 23.54 13.83 12.14
CA TYR A 265 22.29 14.02 12.87
C TYR A 265 22.49 14.32 14.37
N GLY A 266 23.73 14.48 14.84
CA GLY A 266 24.05 14.68 16.25
C GLY A 266 23.80 13.45 17.12
N ASP A 267 23.94 13.62 18.43
CA ASP A 267 23.67 12.55 19.38
C ASP A 267 22.17 12.26 19.45
N HIS A 268 21.79 11.05 19.03
CA HIS A 268 20.42 10.56 19.03
C HIS A 268 20.12 9.59 20.17
N THR A 269 21.00 9.49 21.16
CA THR A 269 20.75 8.69 22.37
C THR A 269 19.45 9.16 23.04
N SER A 270 18.64 8.20 23.49
CA SER A 270 17.36 8.53 24.14
C SER A 270 17.57 9.35 25.41
N THR A 271 16.71 10.34 25.63
CA THR A 271 16.70 11.14 26.86
C THR A 271 15.91 10.48 27.99
N MET A 272 15.30 9.32 27.74
CA MET A 272 14.59 8.55 28.77
C MET A 272 15.56 8.07 29.84
N LYS A 273 15.18 8.27 31.11
CA LYS A 273 15.94 7.82 32.26
C LYS A 273 15.21 6.68 32.98
N LYS A 274 15.92 5.93 33.81
CA LYS A 274 15.33 4.76 34.52
C LYS A 274 14.27 5.20 35.52
N GLU A 275 14.46 6.36 36.15
CA GLU A 275 13.55 6.95 37.12
C GLU A 275 12.18 7.28 36.51
N HIS A 276 12.09 7.42 35.18
CA HIS A 276 10.82 7.60 34.48
C HIS A 276 10.00 6.31 34.41
N LEU A 277 10.67 5.15 34.41
CA LEU A 277 10.05 3.84 34.15
C LEU A 277 9.71 3.11 35.45
N GLU A 278 10.63 3.13 36.41
CA GLU A 278 10.56 2.38 37.67
C GLU A 278 9.25 2.56 38.46
N PRO A 279 8.63 3.75 38.56
CA PRO A 279 7.38 3.92 39.29
C PRO A 279 6.24 3.03 38.76
N ASN A 280 6.30 2.67 37.47
CA ASN A 280 5.27 1.92 36.78
C ASN A 280 5.59 0.42 36.63
N LEU A 281 6.72 -0.05 37.18
CA LEU A 281 7.19 -1.44 37.14
C LEU A 281 6.72 -2.30 38.32
N GLY A 282 5.93 -1.75 39.25
CA GLY A 282 5.40 -2.51 40.39
C GLY A 282 6.46 -2.90 41.42
N GLY A 283 7.49 -2.06 41.61
CA GLY A 283 8.58 -2.29 42.56
C GLY A 283 9.78 -3.05 42.01
N LEU A 284 9.77 -3.41 40.72
CA LEU A 284 10.91 -4.01 40.02
C LEU A 284 11.82 -2.93 39.41
N THR A 285 13.10 -3.25 39.22
CA THR A 285 14.04 -2.37 38.51
C THR A 285 14.06 -2.65 37.02
N VAL A 286 14.59 -1.70 36.23
CA VAL A 286 14.70 -1.82 34.76
C VAL A 286 15.49 -3.08 34.33
N GLU A 287 16.46 -3.52 35.13
CA GLU A 287 17.30 -4.70 34.86
C GLU A 287 16.60 -6.02 35.15
N GLN A 288 15.56 -6.01 36.00
CA GLN A 288 14.83 -7.21 36.41
C GLN A 288 13.68 -7.55 35.46
N VAL A 289 13.32 -6.63 34.57
CA VAL A 289 12.13 -6.74 33.73
C VAL A 289 12.49 -6.90 32.26
N ILE A 290 11.57 -7.52 31.51
CA ILE A 290 11.66 -7.57 30.06
C ILE A 290 11.01 -6.31 29.49
N LEU A 291 11.82 -5.44 28.91
CA LEU A 291 11.37 -4.26 28.20
C LEU A 291 11.33 -4.50 26.69
N LEU A 292 10.29 -3.99 26.05
CA LEU A 292 10.15 -3.97 24.60
C LEU A 292 10.18 -2.53 24.10
N LEU A 293 10.81 -2.30 22.96
CA LEU A 293 10.92 -1.02 22.30
C LEU A 293 10.23 -1.06 20.93
N ARG A 294 9.29 -0.13 20.73
CA ARG A 294 8.83 0.24 19.39
C ARG A 294 9.45 1.58 19.03
N ARG A 295 10.30 1.59 18.01
CA ARG A 295 10.98 2.81 17.55
C ARG A 295 10.72 3.07 16.08
N ARG A 296 10.52 4.35 15.74
CA ARG A 296 10.49 4.83 14.36
C ARG A 296 11.62 5.83 14.13
N ASN A 297 12.68 5.40 13.45
CA ASN A 297 13.72 6.30 12.97
C ASN A 297 13.20 7.07 11.75
N CYS A 298 13.41 8.38 11.68
CA CYS A 298 12.96 9.19 10.56
C CYS A 298 14.00 10.25 10.17
N SER A 299 14.89 9.89 9.25
CA SER A 299 15.85 10.83 8.62
C SER A 299 15.16 11.90 7.74
N TYR A 300 13.85 11.81 7.53
CA TYR A 300 13.06 12.75 6.73
C TYR A 300 12.26 13.75 7.57
N LEU A 301 12.41 13.74 8.89
CA LEU A 301 11.61 14.55 9.81
C LEU A 301 11.63 16.04 9.50
N ARG A 302 12.81 16.62 9.21
CA ARG A 302 12.90 18.04 8.86
C ARG A 302 12.12 18.37 7.59
N ARG A 303 12.21 17.51 6.56
CA ARG A 303 11.49 17.68 5.29
C ARG A 303 9.99 17.51 5.45
N ILE A 304 9.55 16.61 6.34
CA ILE A 304 8.14 16.44 6.67
C ILE A 304 7.63 17.69 7.39
N ASN A 305 8.37 18.14 8.41
CA ASN A 305 7.98 19.25 9.28
C ASN A 305 8.08 20.63 8.60
N SER A 306 8.82 20.77 7.50
CA SER A 306 8.81 21.98 6.66
C SER A 306 7.53 22.16 5.85
N SER A 307 6.68 21.13 5.77
CA SER A 307 5.36 21.22 5.14
C SER A 307 4.27 21.57 6.17
N LYS A 308 2.99 21.54 5.76
CA LYS A 308 1.85 21.63 6.68
C LYS A 308 1.76 20.43 7.63
N THR A 309 2.39 19.31 7.30
CA THR A 309 2.43 18.11 8.14
C THR A 309 3.45 18.28 9.28
N LYS A 310 3.17 17.70 10.43
CA LYS A 310 4.08 17.64 11.58
C LYS A 310 4.21 16.20 12.05
N ALA A 311 5.42 15.81 12.39
CA ALA A 311 5.73 14.47 12.86
C ALA A 311 6.85 14.52 13.91
N TYR A 312 6.95 13.44 14.67
CA TYR A 312 8.02 13.14 15.62
C TYR A 312 8.66 11.79 15.29
N ALA A 313 9.94 11.62 15.63
CA ALA A 313 10.56 10.30 15.71
C ALA A 313 10.22 9.75 17.09
N THR A 314 9.35 8.74 17.12
CA THR A 314 8.81 8.23 18.37
C THR A 314 9.56 6.99 18.84
N ARG A 315 9.74 6.90 20.16
CA ARG A 315 10.18 5.69 20.85
C ARG A 315 9.20 5.40 21.97
N THR A 316 8.65 4.20 21.98
CA THR A 316 7.74 3.76 23.03
C THR A 316 8.33 2.54 23.71
N ILE A 317 8.45 2.60 25.03
CA ILE A 317 8.89 1.48 25.87
C ILE A 317 7.65 0.82 26.46
N PHE A 318 7.62 -0.50 26.36
CA PHE A 318 6.61 -1.36 26.96
C PHE A 318 7.26 -2.29 27.98
N PHE A 319 6.51 -2.62 29.02
CA PHE A 319 6.83 -3.66 29.99
C PHE A 319 5.96 -4.87 29.74
N LEU A 320 6.59 -6.05 29.64
CA LEU A 320 5.89 -7.32 29.62
C LEU A 320 5.56 -7.76 31.05
N LYS A 321 4.29 -7.71 31.41
CA LYS A 321 3.79 -8.16 32.71
C LYS A 321 3.76 -9.69 32.80
N ASP A 322 3.73 -10.20 34.03
CA ASP A 322 3.64 -11.63 34.32
C ASP A 322 2.34 -12.28 33.80
N ASP A 323 1.28 -11.49 33.63
CA ASP A 323 0.01 -11.94 33.02
C ASP A 323 0.09 -12.11 31.49
N GLY A 324 1.27 -11.86 30.90
CA GLY A 324 1.54 -11.96 29.46
C GLY A 324 1.07 -10.76 28.64
N THR A 325 0.57 -9.70 29.27
CA THR A 325 0.14 -8.48 28.58
C THR A 325 1.21 -7.39 28.61
N LEU A 326 1.17 -6.50 27.62
CA LEU A 326 2.07 -5.34 27.54
C LEU A 326 1.44 -4.11 28.19
N LYS A 327 2.25 -3.39 28.97
CA LYS A 327 1.92 -2.07 29.53
C LYS A 327 2.85 -1.01 28.92
N PRO A 328 2.36 0.12 28.39
CA PRO A 328 3.23 1.20 27.94
C PRO A 328 3.80 1.92 29.17
N LEU A 329 5.08 2.31 29.12
CA LEU A 329 5.76 2.97 30.24
C LEU A 329 6.15 4.41 29.94
N ALA A 330 6.58 4.68 28.71
CA ALA A 330 7.02 6.00 28.30
C ALA A 330 6.98 6.13 26.78
N ILE A 331 6.70 7.34 26.31
CA ILE A 331 6.80 7.75 24.92
C ILE A 331 7.77 8.93 24.82
N GLU A 332 8.87 8.75 24.11
CA GLU A 332 9.77 9.83 23.73
C GLU A 332 9.36 10.37 22.35
N LEU A 333 9.16 11.68 22.26
CA LEU A 333 8.88 12.42 21.03
C LEU A 333 10.09 13.26 20.65
N SER A 334 10.88 12.79 19.68
CA SER A 334 12.05 13.50 19.17
C SER A 334 11.72 14.34 17.93
N LYS A 335 12.03 15.63 17.96
CA LYS A 335 11.96 16.55 16.80
C LYS A 335 13.36 17.02 16.39
N PRO A 336 13.60 17.38 15.11
CA PRO A 336 14.89 17.95 14.70
C PRO A 336 15.24 19.22 15.47
N HIS A 337 16.53 19.45 15.74
CA HIS A 337 16.97 20.73 16.31
C HIS A 337 16.50 21.91 15.44
N PRO A 338 16.07 23.04 16.03
CA PRO A 338 15.67 24.22 15.26
C PRO A 338 16.75 24.73 14.31
N GLN A 339 18.02 24.73 14.76
CA GLN A 339 19.15 25.29 14.02
C GLN A 339 19.64 24.36 12.89
N ARG A 340 20.21 23.19 13.23
CA ARG A 340 20.76 22.22 12.26
C ARG A 340 20.65 20.78 12.78
N GLU A 341 20.65 19.80 11.88
CA GLU A 341 20.52 18.37 12.25
C GLU A 341 21.71 17.88 13.08
N GLU A 342 22.90 18.41 12.84
CA GLU A 342 24.14 18.06 13.54
C GLU A 342 24.08 18.26 15.07
N HIS A 343 23.15 19.09 15.56
CA HIS A 343 22.99 19.36 16.99
C HIS A 343 22.17 18.31 17.75
N GLY A 344 21.66 17.27 17.06
CA GLY A 344 20.83 16.26 17.69
C GLY A 344 19.34 16.61 17.71
N PRO A 345 18.46 15.67 18.06
CA PRO A 345 17.05 15.96 18.26
C PRO A 345 16.82 16.72 19.58
N VAL A 346 15.73 17.48 19.62
CA VAL A 346 15.12 17.92 20.88
C VAL A 346 14.03 16.89 21.21
N SER A 347 14.16 16.21 22.34
CA SER A 347 13.23 15.16 22.78
C SER A 347 12.46 15.58 24.01
N ASP A 348 11.16 15.30 23.99
CA ASP A 348 10.27 15.40 25.15
C ASP A 348 9.81 13.97 25.52
N VAL A 349 9.80 13.62 26.81
CA VAL A 349 9.38 12.29 27.31
C VAL A 349 8.06 12.42 28.05
N TYR A 350 7.09 11.59 27.66
CA TYR A 350 5.75 11.52 28.24
C TYR A 350 5.56 10.19 28.94
N LEU A 351 4.90 10.23 30.11
CA LEU A 351 4.64 9.08 30.95
C LEU A 351 3.13 8.90 31.09
N PRO A 352 2.63 7.66 31.21
CA PRO A 352 1.21 7.40 31.42
C PRO A 352 0.67 8.13 32.64
N THR A 353 -0.44 8.84 32.46
CA THR A 353 -1.21 9.49 33.53
C THR A 353 -2.68 9.52 33.15
N TYR A 354 -3.55 9.45 34.15
CA TYR A 354 -5.00 9.32 33.97
C TYR A 354 -5.77 10.55 34.45
N GLU A 355 -5.05 11.52 35.02
CA GLU A 355 -5.60 12.74 35.59
C GLU A 355 -4.86 13.96 35.04
N GLY A 356 -5.54 15.11 35.04
CA GLY A 356 -4.96 16.37 34.60
C GLY A 356 -4.93 16.55 33.08
N VAL A 357 -4.28 17.64 32.64
CA VAL A 357 -4.08 17.95 31.22
C VAL A 357 -3.11 16.95 30.59
N GLU A 358 -2.22 16.40 31.42
CA GLU A 358 -1.21 15.44 31.06
C GLU A 358 -1.82 14.11 30.61
N GLY A 359 -3.03 13.76 31.05
CA GLY A 359 -3.74 12.53 30.63
C GLY A 359 -4.33 12.60 29.21
N TYR A 360 -4.27 13.77 28.58
CA TYR A 360 -4.69 13.97 27.18
C TYR A 360 -3.52 13.90 26.19
N ILE A 361 -2.28 13.70 26.68
CA ILE A 361 -1.06 13.62 25.88
C ILE A 361 -0.61 12.16 25.77
#